data_AF-A0A8T1X8Q4-F1
#
_entry.id   AF-A0A8T1X8Q4-F1
#
_cell.length_a   1.000
_cell.length_b   1.000
_cell.length_c   1.000
_cell.angle_alpha   90.00
_cell.angle_beta   90.00
_cell.angle_gamma   90.00
#
_symmetry.space_group_name_H-M   'P 1'
#
loop_
_entity.id
_entity.type
_entity.pdbx_description
1 polymer ?
#
loop_
_entity_poly.entity_id
_entity_poly.type
_entity_poly.pdbx_seq_one_letter_code
_entity_poly.pdbx_strand_id
1 'polypeptide(L)'
;MRGDLEATQSKKICVTKSSVMDASCYSVELLKGAYGLGIYFAASTDATHALVDTRVPFYRLPSGALAPGEASGVIASGDILLSVNDCDVTALRFPQIVEQLRQVPRGPVTLVFQRQALKPEAPPETQVEATQEVESNQNEQAPLRDAEVGEEKTRSKGWTMFQRLGSSAAAVGTAVPPSSTPTETSELQEMEGKLRELEETLSREQKCRFLAERKNVLYRNELLRVSQENAALREQLEQLKQAQQRQDAFVMDSLHLAI
;
A
#
# COMPACT_ATOMS: atom_id res chain seq x y z
N MET A 1 -12.91 22.64 -59.17
CA MET A 1 -12.61 23.43 -57.96
C MET A 1 -13.39 22.78 -56.83
N ARG A 2 -12.84 21.81 -56.07
CA ARG A 2 -12.05 21.96 -54.82
C ARG A 2 -12.62 23.05 -53.90
N GLY A 3 -13.39 22.68 -52.86
CA GLY A 3 -12.97 22.67 -51.44
C GLY A 3 -13.75 23.81 -50.74
N ASP A 4 -14.15 23.84 -49.46
CA ASP A 4 -13.92 23.04 -48.25
C ASP A 4 -15.00 23.40 -47.20
N LEU A 5 -15.09 22.55 -46.17
CA LEU A 5 -15.57 22.71 -44.78
C LEU A 5 -15.89 24.14 -44.28
N GLU A 6 -16.93 24.29 -43.42
CA GLU A 6 -16.76 24.18 -41.95
C GLU A 6 -18.10 24.39 -41.20
N ALA A 7 -18.28 23.63 -40.12
CA ALA A 7 -19.40 23.69 -39.20
C ALA A 7 -19.13 24.68 -38.06
N THR A 8 -20.16 25.30 -37.48
CA THR A 8 -20.01 26.03 -36.21
C THR A 8 -21.11 25.64 -35.23
N GLN A 9 -20.64 24.94 -34.20
CA GLN A 9 -21.36 24.40 -33.05
C GLN A 9 -21.51 25.51 -31.98
N SER A 10 -22.73 25.83 -31.55
CA SER A 10 -22.97 26.76 -30.43
C SER A 10 -23.20 26.01 -29.12
N LYS A 11 -22.15 25.90 -28.31
CA LYS A 11 -22.18 25.47 -26.91
C LYS A 11 -22.70 26.62 -26.04
N LYS A 12 -23.82 26.42 -25.33
CA LYS A 12 -24.26 27.29 -24.22
C LYS A 12 -23.84 26.63 -22.91
N ILE A 13 -22.79 27.17 -22.29
CA ILE A 13 -22.34 26.78 -20.95
C ILE A 13 -22.92 27.82 -19.98
N CYS A 14 -23.87 27.38 -19.15
CA CYS A 14 -24.36 28.16 -18.02
C CYS A 14 -23.44 27.89 -16.83
N VAL A 15 -22.52 28.82 -16.54
CA VAL A 15 -21.69 28.79 -15.33
C VAL A 15 -22.48 29.42 -14.20
N THR A 16 -23.00 28.61 -13.28
CA THR A 16 -23.45 29.09 -11.96
C THR A 16 -22.32 28.88 -10.97
N LYS A 17 -21.74 30.00 -10.52
CA LYS A 17 -20.57 30.08 -9.64
C LYS A 17 -21.03 30.05 -8.18
N SER A 18 -20.51 29.12 -7.37
CA SER A 18 -20.60 29.18 -5.91
C SER A 18 -19.24 28.91 -5.26
N SER A 19 -18.66 30.00 -4.74
CA SER A 19 -17.80 30.11 -3.54
C SER A 19 -16.54 29.24 -3.36
N VAL A 20 -15.39 29.92 -3.52
CA VAL A 20 -14.17 29.89 -2.66
C VAL A 20 -13.44 28.57 -2.48
N MET A 21 -12.34 28.39 -3.23
CA MET A 21 -10.94 28.31 -2.78
C MET A 21 -10.08 28.32 -4.06
N ASP A 22 -8.87 28.88 -4.01
CA ASP A 22 -7.92 28.93 -5.14
C ASP A 22 -7.31 27.54 -5.39
N ALA A 23 -8.21 26.60 -5.72
CA ALA A 23 -7.88 25.21 -5.87
C ALA A 23 -7.72 24.91 -7.35
N SER A 24 -6.52 24.48 -7.71
CA SER A 24 -6.22 24.07 -9.07
C SER A 24 -7.00 22.79 -9.38
N CYS A 25 -8.01 22.92 -10.24
CA CYS A 25 -8.72 21.78 -10.81
C CYS A 25 -7.99 21.28 -12.04
N TYR A 26 -7.88 19.96 -12.19
CA TYR A 26 -7.23 19.33 -13.34
C TYR A 26 -7.97 18.06 -13.77
N SER A 27 -7.88 17.75 -15.05
CA SER A 27 -8.48 16.56 -15.66
C SER A 27 -7.39 15.52 -15.96
N VAL A 28 -7.71 14.24 -15.78
CA VAL A 28 -6.82 13.13 -16.11
C VAL A 28 -7.61 12.02 -16.81
N GLU A 29 -7.03 11.48 -17.87
CA GLU A 29 -7.57 10.34 -18.61
C GLU A 29 -6.82 9.06 -18.21
N LEU A 30 -7.56 8.05 -17.79
CA LEU A 30 -7.04 6.77 -17.32
C LEU A 30 -7.71 5.62 -18.07
N LEU A 31 -7.01 4.49 -18.17
CA LEU A 31 -7.59 3.26 -18.71
C LEU A 31 -8.05 2.34 -17.58
N LYS A 32 -9.36 2.20 -17.38
CA LYS A 32 -9.94 1.26 -16.42
C LYS A 32 -9.75 -0.17 -16.91
N GLY A 33 -8.89 -0.92 -16.23
CA GLY A 33 -8.59 -2.32 -16.51
C GLY A 33 -9.42 -3.31 -15.67
N ALA A 34 -8.98 -4.57 -15.67
CA ALA A 34 -9.60 -5.63 -14.86
C ALA A 34 -9.47 -5.38 -13.34
N TYR A 35 -8.42 -4.67 -12.92
CA TYR A 35 -8.15 -4.28 -11.52
C TYR A 35 -8.66 -2.87 -11.19
N GLY A 36 -9.49 -2.28 -12.06
CA GLY A 36 -10.01 -0.92 -11.88
C GLY A 36 -9.00 0.16 -12.29
N LEU A 37 -9.06 1.30 -11.61
CA LEU A 37 -8.21 2.48 -11.85
C LEU A 37 -6.93 2.48 -11.00
N GLY A 38 -6.87 1.63 -9.98
CA GLY A 38 -5.75 1.59 -9.04
C GLY A 38 -5.65 2.77 -8.08
N ILE A 39 -6.75 3.48 -7.89
CA ILE A 39 -6.89 4.60 -6.95
C ILE A 39 -7.81 4.17 -5.83
N TYR A 40 -7.41 4.43 -4.59
CA TYR A 40 -8.25 4.24 -3.42
C TYR A 40 -8.91 5.56 -3.04
N PHE A 41 -10.21 5.52 -2.76
CA PHE A 41 -10.97 6.67 -2.33
C PHE A 41 -11.41 6.52 -0.88
N ALA A 42 -11.29 7.60 -0.12
CA ALA A 42 -11.84 7.74 1.22
C ALA A 42 -12.99 8.77 1.21
N ALA A 43 -13.93 8.58 2.12
CA ALA A 43 -14.94 9.59 2.39
C ALA A 43 -14.30 10.80 3.09
N SER A 44 -14.69 12.01 2.68
CA SER A 44 -14.52 13.20 3.51
C SER A 44 -15.23 13.03 4.86
N THR A 45 -14.89 13.84 5.87
CA THR A 45 -15.45 13.78 7.24
C THR A 45 -16.98 13.83 7.26
N ASP A 46 -17.56 14.56 6.33
CA ASP A 46 -19.01 14.73 6.11
C ASP A 46 -19.61 13.74 5.09
N ALA A 47 -18.79 12.85 4.51
CA ALA A 47 -19.16 11.85 3.51
C ALA A 47 -19.85 12.39 2.24
N THR A 48 -19.64 13.69 1.94
CA THR A 48 -20.16 14.38 0.75
C THR A 48 -19.20 14.29 -0.44
N HIS A 49 -17.90 14.16 -0.17
CA HIS A 49 -16.86 14.14 -1.19
C HIS A 49 -16.00 12.87 -1.11
N ALA A 50 -15.44 12.47 -2.25
CA ALA A 50 -14.46 11.40 -2.35
C ALA A 50 -13.05 11.99 -2.50
N LEU A 51 -12.15 11.60 -1.61
CA LEU A 51 -10.75 12.02 -1.58
C LEU A 51 -9.86 10.85 -1.97
N VAL A 52 -8.75 11.09 -2.66
CA VAL A 52 -7.71 10.06 -2.83
C VAL A 52 -7.17 9.70 -1.44
N ASP A 53 -7.33 8.45 -1.02
CA ASP A 53 -7.04 8.01 0.35
C ASP A 53 -5.55 8.21 0.66
N THR A 54 -5.25 8.95 1.73
CA THR A 54 -3.88 9.26 2.17
C THR A 54 -3.27 8.16 3.03
N ARG A 55 -4.07 7.19 3.49
CA ARG A 55 -3.65 6.13 4.42
C ARG A 55 -3.14 4.89 3.70
N VAL A 56 -3.38 4.79 2.40
CA VAL A 56 -3.00 3.65 1.57
C VAL A 56 -2.25 4.13 0.33
N PRO A 57 -1.17 3.44 -0.09
CA PRO A 57 -0.50 3.76 -1.34
C PRO A 57 -1.42 3.44 -2.53
N PHE A 58 -1.09 3.99 -3.70
CA PHE A 58 -1.74 3.56 -4.93
C PHE A 58 -1.61 2.05 -5.13
N TYR A 59 -2.61 1.47 -5.80
CA TYR A 59 -2.64 0.04 -6.05
C TYR A 59 -1.47 -0.39 -6.93
N ARG A 60 -0.80 -1.50 -6.56
CA ARG A 60 0.16 -2.19 -7.43
C ARG A 60 -0.48 -3.39 -8.09
N LEU A 61 -0.30 -3.48 -9.41
CA LEU A 61 -0.80 -4.61 -10.18
C LEU A 61 -0.11 -5.90 -9.69
N PRO A 62 -0.74 -7.08 -9.84
CA PRO A 62 -0.11 -8.34 -9.45
C PRO A 62 1.21 -8.64 -10.16
N SER A 63 1.51 -7.98 -11.27
CA SER A 63 2.81 -8.05 -11.97
C SER A 63 3.91 -7.18 -11.34
N GLY A 64 3.59 -6.39 -10.31
CA GLY A 64 4.46 -5.35 -9.73
C GLY A 64 4.41 -4.00 -10.46
N ALA A 65 3.78 -3.95 -11.64
CA ALA A 65 3.65 -2.72 -12.43
C ALA A 65 2.75 -1.67 -11.76
N LEU A 66 2.96 -0.41 -12.13
CA LEU A 66 2.12 0.73 -11.73
C LEU A 66 0.70 0.52 -12.26
N ALA A 67 -0.31 0.72 -11.41
CA ALA A 67 -1.69 0.78 -11.87
C ALA A 67 -1.99 2.14 -12.53
N PRO A 68 -3.06 2.27 -13.33
CA PRO A 68 -3.34 3.47 -14.13
C PRO A 68 -3.28 4.78 -13.34
N GLY A 69 -3.82 4.80 -12.12
CA GLY A 69 -3.80 5.96 -11.24
C GLY A 69 -2.39 6.44 -10.89
N GLU A 70 -1.51 5.53 -10.46
CA GLU A 70 -0.11 5.86 -10.13
C GLU A 70 0.70 6.16 -11.39
N ALA A 71 0.48 5.39 -12.46
CA ALA A 71 1.17 5.55 -13.75
C ALA A 71 0.90 6.92 -14.40
N SER A 72 -0.23 7.56 -14.07
CA SER A 72 -0.54 8.91 -14.55
C SER A 72 0.44 9.97 -14.03
N GLY A 73 1.07 9.74 -12.87
CA GLY A 73 2.04 10.65 -12.24
C GLY A 73 1.48 12.01 -11.78
N VAL A 74 0.22 12.34 -12.11
CA VAL A 74 -0.39 13.64 -11.82
C VAL A 74 -1.30 13.63 -10.61
N ILE A 75 -1.84 12.46 -10.26
CA ILE A 75 -2.81 12.30 -9.15
C ILE A 75 -2.05 12.20 -7.84
N ALA A 76 -2.39 13.06 -6.88
CA ALA A 76 -1.80 13.06 -5.55
C ALA A 76 -2.80 12.55 -4.50
N SER A 77 -2.28 11.94 -3.44
CA SER A 77 -3.07 11.62 -2.25
C SER A 77 -3.67 12.90 -1.65
N GLY A 78 -4.95 12.85 -1.26
CA GLY A 78 -5.70 14.01 -0.76
C GLY A 78 -6.41 14.84 -1.84
N ASP A 79 -6.18 14.57 -3.13
CA ASP A 79 -6.92 15.24 -4.20
C ASP A 79 -8.42 14.86 -4.14
N ILE A 80 -9.30 15.84 -4.36
CA ILE A 80 -10.77 15.68 -4.27
C ILE A 80 -11.32 15.33 -5.65
N LEU A 81 -12.11 14.26 -5.75
CA LEU A 81 -12.80 13.91 -7.00
C LEU A 81 -14.03 14.82 -7.21
N LEU A 82 -14.06 15.53 -8.33
CA LEU A 82 -15.16 16.40 -8.73
C LEU A 82 -16.07 15.77 -9.78
N SER A 83 -15.51 15.05 -10.77
CA SER A 83 -16.33 14.41 -11.81
C SER A 83 -15.74 13.11 -12.34
N VAL A 84 -16.61 12.28 -12.93
CA VAL A 84 -16.30 10.99 -13.55
C VAL A 84 -17.00 10.92 -14.90
N ASN A 85 -16.26 10.84 -16.01
CA ASN A 85 -16.80 10.79 -17.38
C ASN A 85 -17.89 11.85 -17.63
N ASP A 86 -17.56 13.11 -17.36
CA ASP A 86 -18.45 14.27 -17.49
C ASP A 86 -19.64 14.33 -16.51
N CYS A 87 -19.81 13.32 -15.65
CA CYS A 87 -20.79 13.35 -14.56
C CYS A 87 -20.18 14.02 -13.32
N ASP A 88 -20.75 15.16 -12.92
CA ASP A 88 -20.42 15.81 -11.65
C ASP A 88 -20.85 14.92 -10.48
N VAL A 89 -19.90 14.62 -9.60
CA VAL A 89 -20.12 13.77 -8.41
C VAL A 89 -20.18 14.59 -7.12
N THR A 90 -19.97 15.91 -7.17
CA THR A 90 -20.00 16.79 -5.99
C THR A 90 -21.36 16.85 -5.30
N ALA A 91 -22.44 16.58 -6.04
CA ALA A 91 -23.81 16.54 -5.50
C ALA A 91 -24.20 15.17 -4.92
N LEU A 92 -23.35 14.15 -5.03
CA LEU A 92 -23.63 12.78 -4.61
C LEU A 92 -22.98 12.46 -3.26
N ARG A 93 -23.58 11.56 -2.47
CA ARG A 93 -22.92 11.06 -1.26
C ARG A 93 -21.87 10.02 -1.60
N PHE A 94 -20.83 9.89 -0.77
CA PHE A 94 -19.70 8.99 -1.01
C PHE A 94 -20.08 7.57 -1.49
N PRO A 95 -21.08 6.86 -0.93
CA PRO A 95 -21.48 5.54 -1.42
C PRO A 95 -21.99 5.56 -2.88
N GLN A 96 -22.70 6.62 -3.28
CA GLN A 96 -23.19 6.79 -4.65
C GLN A 96 -22.03 7.10 -5.61
N ILE A 97 -21.04 7.88 -5.16
CA ILE A 97 -19.81 8.15 -5.93
C ILE A 97 -19.05 6.84 -6.20
N VAL A 98 -18.89 6.00 -5.17
CA VAL A 98 -18.26 4.68 -5.30
C VAL A 98 -19.02 3.80 -6.28
N GLU A 99 -20.35 3.79 -6.21
CA GLU A 99 -21.18 3.04 -7.15
C GLU A 99 -21.01 3.55 -8.59
N GLN A 100 -20.97 4.87 -8.81
CA GLN A 100 -20.68 5.45 -10.12
C GLN A 100 -19.31 4.99 -10.65
N LEU A 101 -18.25 5.10 -9.84
CA LEU A 101 -16.92 4.63 -10.20
C LEU A 101 -16.88 3.13 -10.56
N ARG A 102 -17.73 2.31 -9.92
CA ARG A 102 -17.86 0.88 -10.22
C ARG A 102 -18.58 0.64 -11.54
N GLN A 103 -19.65 1.38 -11.81
CA GLN A 103 -20.49 1.26 -13.00
C GLN A 103 -19.81 1.70 -14.29
N VAL A 104 -18.78 2.56 -14.21
CA VAL A 104 -17.97 2.94 -15.39
C VAL A 104 -17.43 1.67 -16.08
N PRO A 105 -17.65 1.48 -17.39
CA PRO A 105 -17.13 0.32 -18.10
C PRO A 105 -15.60 0.30 -18.15
N ARG A 106 -15.02 -0.85 -18.51
CA ARG A 106 -13.58 -0.94 -18.80
C ARG A 106 -13.27 -0.12 -20.05
N GLY A 107 -12.12 0.56 -20.07
CA GLY A 107 -11.74 1.46 -21.15
C GLY A 107 -11.34 2.85 -20.65
N PRO A 108 -11.36 3.88 -21.52
CA PRO A 108 -11.00 5.24 -21.15
C PRO A 108 -11.98 5.83 -20.13
N VAL A 109 -11.43 6.47 -19.12
CA VAL A 109 -12.15 7.14 -18.03
C VAL A 109 -11.52 8.51 -17.80
N THR A 110 -12.32 9.55 -17.84
CA THR A 110 -11.88 10.92 -17.55
C THR A 110 -12.31 11.27 -16.13
N LEU A 111 -11.36 11.66 -15.29
CA LEU A 111 -11.61 12.10 -13.92
C LEU A 111 -11.18 13.55 -13.78
N VAL A 112 -11.98 14.36 -13.08
CA VAL A 112 -11.58 15.72 -12.70
C VAL A 112 -11.33 15.76 -11.21
N PHE A 113 -10.17 16.27 -10.85
CA PHE A 113 -9.74 16.43 -9.47
C PHE A 113 -9.56 17.90 -9.11
N GLN A 114 -9.68 18.18 -7.82
CA GLN A 114 -9.30 19.44 -7.21
C GLN A 114 -8.15 19.19 -6.25
N ARG A 115 -7.03 19.86 -6.48
CA ARG A 115 -5.90 19.82 -5.55
C ARG A 115 -6.22 20.66 -4.34
N GLN A 116 -6.23 20.05 -3.15
CA GLN A 116 -6.24 20.82 -1.91
C GLN A 116 -4.89 21.56 -1.84
N ALA A 117 -4.94 22.90 -1.77
CA ALA A 117 -3.75 23.68 -1.53
C ALA A 117 -3.24 23.34 -0.12
N LEU A 118 -2.33 22.37 -0.04
CA LEU A 118 -1.52 22.19 1.15
C LEU A 118 -0.76 23.49 1.33
N LYS A 119 -1.00 24.17 2.45
CA LYS A 119 -0.16 25.27 2.93
C LYS A 119 1.30 24.78 2.83
N PRO A 120 2.22 25.51 2.17
CA PRO A 120 3.58 25.02 1.97
C PRO A 120 4.26 24.77 3.32
N GLU A 121 4.40 23.52 3.71
CA GLU A 121 5.46 23.11 4.62
C GLU A 121 6.76 23.18 3.82
N ALA A 122 7.74 23.90 4.36
CA ALA A 122 9.03 24.09 3.75
C ALA A 122 9.73 22.73 3.49
N PRO A 123 10.54 22.61 2.43
CA PRO A 123 11.23 21.36 2.11
C PRO A 123 12.17 20.95 3.27
N PRO A 124 12.19 19.69 3.71
CA PRO A 124 13.26 19.24 4.60
C PRO A 124 14.57 19.25 3.82
N GLU A 125 15.48 20.10 4.29
CA GLU A 125 16.83 20.21 3.78
C GLU A 125 17.52 18.84 3.78
N THR A 126 18.12 18.55 2.64
CA THR A 126 18.96 17.38 2.40
C THR A 126 20.18 17.45 3.32
N GLN A 127 20.31 16.52 4.27
CA GLN A 127 21.59 16.26 4.93
C GLN A 127 22.01 14.83 4.61
N VAL A 128 22.82 14.77 3.55
CA VAL A 128 23.82 13.74 3.32
C VAL A 128 24.88 13.86 4.42
N GLU A 129 25.16 12.80 5.16
CA GLU A 129 26.51 12.60 5.69
C GLU A 129 26.76 11.13 5.99
N ALA A 130 27.64 10.57 5.17
CA ALA A 130 28.24 9.27 5.33
C ALA A 130 29.40 9.37 6.33
N THR A 131 29.50 8.33 7.15
CA THR A 131 30.73 7.76 7.76
C THR A 131 31.64 8.68 8.57
N GLN A 132 31.77 8.37 9.87
CA GLN A 132 33.09 8.35 10.49
C GLN A 132 33.17 7.33 11.62
N GLU A 133 34.13 6.44 11.44
CA GLU A 133 34.65 5.42 12.33
C GLU A 133 35.34 6.08 13.54
N VAL A 134 35.13 5.55 14.75
CA VAL A 134 36.13 5.67 15.82
C VAL A 134 36.10 4.41 16.69
N GLU A 135 37.11 3.57 16.50
CA GLU A 135 37.56 2.57 17.47
C GLU A 135 38.27 3.27 18.64
N SER A 136 38.05 2.79 19.87
CA SER A 136 39.08 2.84 20.92
C SER A 136 38.77 1.86 22.06
N ASN A 137 39.64 0.85 22.15
CA ASN A 137 39.74 -0.18 23.19
C ASN A 137 40.31 0.32 24.52
N GLN A 138 40.00 -0.44 25.59
CA GLN A 138 40.80 -0.83 26.79
C GLN A 138 39.90 -0.84 28.05
N ASN A 139 40.03 -1.67 29.08
CA ASN A 139 40.55 -3.02 29.34
C ASN A 139 40.08 -3.36 30.79
N GLU A 140 40.01 -4.64 31.15
CA GLU A 140 40.16 -5.18 32.53
C GLU A 140 39.14 -4.89 33.66
N GLN A 141 38.38 -5.91 34.12
CA GLN A 141 38.73 -6.86 35.20
C GLN A 141 37.49 -7.56 35.80
N ALA A 142 37.55 -8.89 35.94
CA ALA A 142 36.59 -9.73 36.68
C ALA A 142 36.94 -9.75 38.21
N PRO A 143 36.05 -10.25 39.10
CA PRO A 143 36.08 -11.69 39.38
C PRO A 143 34.73 -12.39 39.70
N LEU A 144 34.63 -13.60 39.14
CA LEU A 144 34.17 -14.88 39.70
C LEU A 144 33.22 -14.90 40.92
N ARG A 145 32.08 -15.59 40.75
CA ARG A 145 31.51 -16.54 41.75
C ARG A 145 30.83 -17.70 41.02
N ASP A 146 31.28 -18.90 41.35
CA ASP A 146 30.83 -20.20 40.87
C ASP A 146 29.41 -20.57 41.34
N ALA A 147 28.65 -21.27 40.51
CA ALA A 147 27.85 -22.44 40.89
C ALA A 147 27.23 -23.08 39.65
N GLU A 148 27.46 -24.37 39.52
CA GLU A 148 27.19 -25.22 38.37
C GLU A 148 25.75 -25.79 38.34
N VAL A 149 25.48 -26.46 37.21
CA VAL A 149 24.55 -27.58 36.95
C VAL A 149 23.22 -27.25 36.24
N GLY A 150 23.09 -27.81 35.02
CA GLY A 150 21.81 -28.09 34.37
C GLY A 150 21.86 -28.12 32.84
N GLU A 151 22.26 -29.26 32.27
CA GLU A 151 22.15 -29.58 30.83
C GLU A 151 20.70 -29.51 30.30
N GLU A 152 20.49 -29.06 29.05
CA GLU A 152 20.23 -29.92 27.88
C GLU A 152 19.43 -29.20 26.76
N LYS A 153 19.85 -29.51 25.53
CA LYS A 153 19.11 -29.58 24.25
C LYS A 153 18.59 -28.33 23.52
N THR A 154 19.31 -28.11 22.41
CA THR A 154 18.80 -27.94 21.03
C THR A 154 18.41 -26.54 20.56
N ARG A 155 19.42 -25.79 20.16
CA ARG A 155 19.29 -24.84 19.04
C ARG A 155 19.27 -25.62 17.73
N SER A 156 18.12 -25.66 17.08
CA SER A 156 17.96 -26.19 15.73
C SER A 156 18.70 -25.32 14.72
N LYS A 157 19.40 -26.02 13.83
CA LYS A 157 20.44 -25.51 12.95
C LYS A 157 19.84 -24.69 11.82
N GLY A 158 20.32 -23.46 11.67
CA GLY A 158 20.25 -22.74 10.41
C GLY A 158 21.05 -23.50 9.35
N TRP A 159 20.44 -23.73 8.19
CA TRP A 159 21.09 -24.36 7.05
C TRP A 159 22.00 -23.33 6.39
N THR A 160 23.28 -23.31 6.75
CA THR A 160 24.31 -22.62 5.98
C THR A 160 24.82 -23.58 4.91
N MET A 161 24.36 -23.42 3.66
CA MET A 161 24.88 -24.15 2.51
C MET A 161 26.10 -23.39 1.95
N PHE A 162 27.29 -23.70 2.45
CA PHE A 162 28.56 -23.33 1.82
C PHE A 162 29.22 -24.58 1.25
N GLN A 163 29.23 -24.62 -0.08
CA GLN A 163 30.17 -25.22 -1.04
C GLN A 163 30.97 -26.48 -0.66
N ARG A 164 30.82 -27.51 -1.50
CA ARG A 164 31.82 -28.57 -1.68
C ARG A 164 32.06 -28.78 -3.18
N LEU A 165 32.96 -27.98 -3.73
CA LEU A 165 33.66 -28.31 -4.98
C LEU A 165 34.67 -29.42 -4.65
N GLY A 166 34.42 -30.62 -5.16
CA GLY A 166 35.33 -31.76 -5.09
C GLY A 166 35.98 -32.00 -6.45
N SER A 167 37.31 -31.91 -6.48
CA SER A 167 38.16 -32.04 -7.67
C SER A 167 38.17 -33.45 -8.29
N SER A 168 38.13 -33.45 -9.62
CA SER A 168 38.91 -34.23 -10.60
C SER A 168 39.15 -35.74 -10.41
N ALA A 169 38.66 -36.52 -11.38
CA ALA A 169 39.38 -37.65 -11.96
C ALA A 169 38.71 -38.08 -13.29
N ALA A 170 39.36 -37.89 -14.44
CA ALA A 170 39.08 -38.67 -15.64
C ALA A 170 40.29 -38.74 -16.59
N ALA A 171 40.45 -39.93 -17.16
CA ALA A 171 41.63 -40.47 -17.81
C ALA A 171 42.10 -39.73 -19.08
N VAL A 172 43.42 -39.83 -19.29
CA VAL A 172 44.11 -39.59 -20.56
C VAL A 172 43.58 -40.55 -21.63
N GLY A 173 43.11 -40.01 -22.74
CA GLY A 173 42.74 -40.73 -23.95
C GLY A 173 42.86 -39.82 -25.17
N THR A 174 43.65 -40.25 -26.14
CA THR A 174 44.24 -39.49 -27.25
C THR A 174 43.28 -39.24 -28.42
N ALA A 175 43.44 -38.05 -29.03
CA ALA A 175 43.34 -37.72 -30.46
C ALA A 175 42.03 -37.20 -31.12
N VAL A 176 42.28 -36.21 -31.99
CA VAL A 176 41.56 -35.70 -33.19
C VAL A 176 40.68 -34.44 -32.99
N PRO A 177 41.02 -33.30 -33.63
CA PRO A 177 40.07 -32.22 -33.93
C PRO A 177 39.50 -32.40 -35.36
N PRO A 178 38.19 -32.15 -35.58
CA PRO A 178 37.86 -30.92 -36.31
C PRO A 178 36.50 -30.28 -35.90
N SER A 179 36.49 -28.94 -35.86
CA SER A 179 35.41 -27.98 -36.19
C SER A 179 33.96 -28.16 -35.68
N SER A 180 33.35 -27.00 -35.36
CA SER A 180 31.92 -26.63 -35.29
C SER A 180 31.17 -26.81 -33.95
N THR A 181 31.22 -25.74 -33.14
CA THR A 181 30.12 -25.13 -32.33
C THR A 181 28.87 -25.98 -32.00
N PRO A 182 28.90 -26.84 -30.96
CA PRO A 182 27.69 -27.44 -30.38
C PRO A 182 27.52 -27.14 -28.87
N THR A 183 28.51 -26.52 -28.23
CA THR A 183 28.55 -26.30 -26.77
C THR A 183 27.77 -25.04 -26.38
N GLU A 184 27.94 -23.96 -27.13
CA GLU A 184 27.28 -22.67 -26.86
C GLU A 184 25.76 -22.75 -27.01
N THR A 185 25.25 -23.54 -27.96
CA THR A 185 23.81 -23.70 -28.17
C THR A 185 23.15 -24.50 -27.05
N SER A 186 23.85 -25.49 -26.48
CA SER A 186 23.37 -26.26 -25.33
C SER A 186 23.35 -25.40 -24.06
N GLU A 187 24.38 -24.58 -23.84
CA GLU A 187 24.44 -23.65 -22.70
C GLU A 187 23.36 -22.55 -22.82
N LEU A 188 23.14 -22.00 -24.02
CA LEU A 188 22.06 -21.05 -24.27
C LEU A 188 20.68 -21.65 -23.96
N GLN A 189 20.41 -22.87 -24.42
CA GLN A 189 19.14 -23.54 -24.15
C GLN A 189 18.93 -23.81 -22.65
N GLU A 190 20.00 -24.13 -21.92
CA GLU A 190 19.95 -24.28 -20.46
C GLU A 190 19.64 -22.94 -19.76
N MET A 191 20.26 -21.85 -20.21
CA MET A 191 20.02 -20.51 -19.67
C MET A 191 18.61 -19.99 -19.98
N GLU A 192 18.08 -20.27 -21.17
CA GLU A 192 16.69 -19.98 -21.52
C GLU A 192 15.70 -20.77 -20.64
N GLY A 193 16.02 -22.03 -20.33
CA GLY A 193 15.27 -22.85 -19.38
C GLY A 193 15.26 -22.24 -17.97
N LYS A 194 16.44 -21.83 -17.48
CA LYS A 194 16.60 -21.17 -16.17
C LYS A 194 15.85 -19.83 -16.10
N LEU A 195 15.87 -19.05 -17.18
CA LEU A 195 15.10 -17.80 -17.28
C LEU A 195 13.60 -18.08 -17.14
N ARG A 196 13.08 -19.07 -17.86
CA ARG A 196 11.66 -19.46 -17.77
C ARG A 196 11.27 -19.90 -16.37
N GLU A 197 12.13 -20.68 -15.70
CA GLU A 197 11.91 -21.10 -14.31
C GLU A 197 11.93 -19.92 -13.33
N LEU A 198 12.86 -18.97 -13.51
CA LEU A 198 12.93 -17.73 -12.72
C LEU A 198 11.68 -16.84 -12.93
N GLU A 199 11.19 -16.73 -14.15
CA GLU A 199 9.96 -15.99 -14.46
C GLU A 199 8.73 -16.62 -13.78
N GLU A 200 8.65 -17.95 -13.75
CA GLU A 200 7.59 -18.66 -13.04
C GLU A 200 7.66 -18.46 -11.52
N THR A 201 8.85 -18.54 -10.93
CA THR A 201 9.04 -18.33 -9.49
C THR A 201 8.71 -16.90 -9.08
N LEU A 202 9.18 -15.90 -9.83
CA LEU A 202 8.81 -14.50 -9.63
C LEU A 202 7.29 -14.30 -9.70
N SER A 203 6.63 -14.90 -10.70
CA SER A 203 5.18 -14.83 -10.86
C SER A 203 4.42 -15.42 -9.66
N ARG A 204 4.94 -16.51 -9.08
CA ARG A 204 4.37 -17.12 -7.86
C ARG A 204 4.59 -16.21 -6.66
N GLU A 205 5.80 -15.68 -6.50
CA GLU A 205 6.16 -14.78 -5.40
C GLU A 205 5.28 -13.52 -5.41
N GLN A 206 5.12 -12.88 -6.56
CA GLN A 206 4.27 -11.70 -6.71
C GLN A 206 2.82 -11.96 -6.32
N LYS A 207 2.24 -13.11 -6.74
CA LYS A 207 0.89 -13.52 -6.32
C LYS A 207 0.80 -13.75 -4.82
N CYS A 208 1.78 -14.43 -4.23
CA CYS A 208 1.83 -14.67 -2.78
C CYS A 208 1.93 -13.36 -2.02
N ARG A 209 2.79 -12.44 -2.46
CA ARG A 209 2.98 -11.12 -1.86
C ARG A 209 1.70 -10.29 -1.91
N PHE A 210 1.03 -10.26 -3.06
CA PHE A 210 -0.25 -9.58 -3.22
C PHE A 210 -1.31 -10.06 -2.21
N LEU A 211 -1.43 -11.39 -2.06
CA LEU A 211 -2.36 -11.98 -1.11
C LEU A 211 -1.98 -11.67 0.34
N ALA A 212 -0.69 -11.70 0.67
CA ALA A 212 -0.19 -11.38 2.00
C ALA A 212 -0.46 -9.90 2.36
N GLU A 213 -0.20 -8.96 1.45
CA GLU A 213 -0.48 -7.53 1.63
C GLU A 213 -1.98 -7.29 1.86
N ARG A 214 -2.84 -7.90 1.03
CA ARG A 214 -4.29 -7.82 1.19
C ARG A 214 -4.78 -8.44 2.51
N LYS A 215 -4.19 -9.56 2.93
CA LYS A 215 -4.49 -10.19 4.23
C LYS A 215 -4.09 -9.28 5.39
N ASN A 216 -2.92 -8.63 5.32
CA ASN A 216 -2.46 -7.68 6.34
C ASN A 216 -3.40 -6.49 6.49
N VAL A 217 -3.87 -5.91 5.38
CA VAL A 217 -4.83 -4.79 5.42
C VAL A 217 -6.14 -5.21 6.10
N LEU A 218 -6.69 -6.36 5.71
CA LEU A 218 -7.92 -6.88 6.32
C LEU A 218 -7.76 -7.14 7.82
N TYR A 219 -6.64 -7.76 8.20
CA TYR A 219 -6.34 -8.04 9.61
C TYR A 219 -6.21 -6.75 10.43
N ARG A 220 -5.51 -5.74 9.92
CA ARG A 220 -5.37 -4.44 10.59
C ARG A 220 -6.72 -3.76 10.78
N ASN A 221 -7.57 -3.76 9.76
CA ASN A 221 -8.91 -3.14 9.84
C ASN A 221 -9.79 -3.85 10.86
N GLU A 222 -9.79 -5.18 10.87
CA GLU A 222 -10.58 -5.96 11.82
C GLU A 222 -10.07 -5.77 13.26
N LEU A 223 -8.75 -5.71 13.45
CA LEU A 223 -8.16 -5.44 14.75
C LEU A 223 -8.55 -4.04 15.28
N LEU A 224 -8.54 -3.03 14.40
CA LEU A 224 -8.99 -1.68 14.74
C LEU A 224 -10.48 -1.66 15.12
N ARG A 225 -11.34 -2.34 14.34
CA ARG A 225 -12.78 -2.44 14.62
C ARG A 225 -13.03 -3.07 15.99
N VAL A 226 -12.44 -4.23 16.26
CA VAL A 226 -12.57 -4.95 17.53
C VAL A 226 -12.01 -4.12 18.69
N SER A 227 -10.90 -3.40 18.49
CA SER A 227 -10.35 -2.49 19.49
C SER A 227 -11.31 -1.36 19.84
N GLN A 228 -11.96 -0.75 18.84
CA GLN A 228 -12.93 0.33 19.06
C GLN A 228 -14.17 -0.19 19.79
N GLU A 229 -14.70 -1.35 19.40
CA GLU A 229 -15.83 -2.00 20.08
C GLU A 229 -15.51 -2.33 21.53
N ASN A 230 -14.33 -2.89 21.80
CA ASN A 230 -13.88 -3.14 23.17
C ASN A 230 -13.73 -1.87 24.01
N ALA A 231 -13.25 -0.78 23.41
CA ALA A 231 -13.16 0.50 24.10
C ALA A 231 -14.55 1.05 24.45
N ALA A 232 -15.50 1.00 23.51
CA ALA A 232 -16.87 1.43 23.73
C ALA A 232 -17.58 0.61 24.83
N LEU A 233 -17.39 -0.73 24.84
CA LEU A 233 -17.95 -1.59 25.88
C LEU A 233 -17.38 -1.28 27.27
N ARG A 234 -16.09 -0.97 27.35
CA ARG A 234 -15.46 -0.57 28.62
C ARG A 234 -16.04 0.74 29.15
N GLU A 235 -16.25 1.71 28.27
CA GLU A 235 -16.86 2.99 28.63
C GLU A 235 -18.31 2.79 29.11
N GLN A 236 -19.09 1.96 28.43
CA GLN A 236 -20.47 1.62 28.85
C GLN A 236 -20.51 0.95 30.22
N LEU A 237 -19.59 0.01 30.48
CA LEU A 237 -19.49 -0.63 31.79
C LEU A 237 -19.16 0.38 32.90
N GLU A 238 -18.27 1.32 32.62
CA GLU A 238 -17.90 2.36 33.58
C GLU A 238 -19.07 3.30 33.86
N GLN A 239 -19.82 3.71 32.84
CA GLN A 239 -21.02 4.53 32.98
C GLN A 239 -22.10 3.83 33.82
N LEU A 240 -22.37 2.54 33.57
CA LEU A 240 -23.33 1.76 34.35
C LEU A 240 -22.88 1.62 35.81
N LYS A 241 -21.59 1.36 36.04
CA LYS A 241 -21.04 1.26 37.40
C LYS A 241 -21.18 2.57 38.17
N GLN A 242 -20.90 3.71 37.53
CA GLN A 242 -21.11 5.02 38.14
C GLN A 242 -22.59 5.31 38.41
N ALA A 243 -23.49 4.92 37.50
CA ALA A 243 -24.92 5.07 37.70
C ALA A 243 -25.43 4.24 38.89
N GLN A 244 -24.97 3.00 39.01
CA GLN A 244 -25.27 2.15 40.16
C GLN A 244 -24.72 2.74 41.45
N GLN A 245 -23.46 3.21 41.46
CA GLN A 245 -22.88 3.86 42.64
C GLN A 245 -23.67 5.11 43.07
N ARG A 246 -24.19 5.89 42.11
CA ARG A 246 -25.07 7.03 42.41
C ARG A 246 -26.40 6.60 43.02
N GLN A 247 -27.00 5.52 42.53
CA GLN A 247 -28.23 4.96 43.12
C GLN A 247 -27.98 4.46 44.55
N ASP A 248 -26.90 3.69 44.76
CA ASP A 248 -26.53 3.18 46.08
C ASP A 248 -26.28 4.33 47.07
N ALA A 249 -25.54 5.38 46.64
CA ALA A 249 -25.32 6.58 47.44
C ALA A 249 -26.65 7.30 47.79
N PHE A 250 -27.55 7.46 46.81
CA PHE A 250 -28.86 8.06 47.05
C PHE A 250 -29.70 7.27 48.08
N VAL A 251 -29.71 5.94 47.97
CA VAL A 251 -30.41 5.07 48.92
C VAL A 251 -29.80 5.19 50.33
N MET A 252 -28.46 5.20 50.43
CA MET A 252 -27.77 5.38 51.70
C MET A 252 -28.08 6.74 52.34
N ASP A 253 -28.04 7.83 51.57
CA ASP A 253 -28.35 9.17 52.06
C ASP A 253 -29.83 9.28 52.49
N SER A 254 -30.74 8.67 51.72
CA SER A 254 -32.17 8.64 52.06
C SER A 254 -32.45 7.87 53.36
N LEU A 255 -31.69 6.81 53.66
CA LEU A 255 -31.79 6.09 54.93
C LEU A 255 -31.24 6.91 56.10
N HIS A 256 -30.20 7.71 55.87
CA HIS A 256 -29.58 8.56 56.90
C HIS A 256 -30.46 9.77 57.29
N LEU A 257 -31.42 10.14 56.44
CA LEU A 257 -32.37 11.25 56.68
C LEU A 257 -33.66 10.83 57.42
N ALA A 258 -33.86 9.54 57.66
CA ALA A 258 -35.14 8.98 58.14
C ALA A 258 -35.20 8.67 59.66
N ILE A 259 -34.34 9.30 60.48
CA ILE A 259 -34.28 9.14 61.95
C ILE A 259 -34.56 10.49 62.61
#